data_AF-A0A3L6T2J8-F1
#
_entry.id   AF-A0A3L6T2J8-F1
#
_cell.length_a   1.000
_cell.length_b   1.000
_cell.length_c   1.000
_cell.angle_alpha   90.00
_cell.angle_beta   90.00
_cell.angle_gamma   90.00
#
_symmetry.space_group_name_H-M   'P 1'
#
loop_
_entity.id
_entity.type
_entity.pdbx_description
1 polymer ?
#
loop_
_entity_poly.entity_id
_entity_poly.type
_entity_poly.pdbx_seq_one_letter_code
_entity_poly.pdbx_strand_id
1 'polypeptide(L)'
;MGIPQTLNLFLFAGVAWAIWKIRNKMAIEKSFVNAPSEVIFLGLSFLQKWRPLLKEDKRSKIDESVRMISDWLCNFSPAGALLSSDVGEI
;
A
#
# COMPACT_ATOMS: atom_id res chain seq x y z
N MET A 1 -19.59 8.21 -10.66
CA MET A 1 -18.76 9.17 -9.89
C MET A 1 -17.36 8.58 -9.81
N GLY A 2 -16.43 9.00 -10.68
CA GLY A 2 -15.07 8.44 -10.73
C GLY A 2 -14.19 9.03 -9.64
N ILE A 3 -13.33 8.22 -9.04
CA ILE A 3 -12.25 8.72 -8.17
C ILE A 3 -11.39 9.66 -9.02
N PRO A 4 -11.16 10.92 -8.58
CA PRO A 4 -10.38 11.86 -9.36
C PRO A 4 -8.96 11.32 -9.59
N GLN A 5 -8.50 11.33 -10.84
CA GLN A 5 -7.20 10.78 -11.27
C GLN A 5 -6.02 11.20 -10.39
N THR A 6 -6.08 12.41 -9.82
CA THR A 6 -5.07 12.93 -8.89
C THR A 6 -4.93 12.11 -7.62
N LEU A 7 -6.03 11.53 -7.11
CA LEU A 7 -6.01 10.68 -5.92
C LEU A 7 -5.37 9.31 -6.21
N ASN A 8 -5.67 8.73 -7.38
CA ASN A 8 -5.04 7.48 -7.82
C ASN A 8 -3.53 7.65 -7.98
N LEU A 9 -3.09 8.75 -8.61
CA LEU A 9 -1.67 9.06 -8.75
C LEU A 9 -0.99 9.30 -7.39
N PHE A 10 -1.70 9.93 -6.45
CA PHE A 10 -1.20 10.16 -5.10
C PHE A 10 -1.01 8.84 -4.33
N LEU A 11 -1.99 7.95 -4.38
CA LEU A 11 -1.91 6.60 -3.82
C LEU A 11 -0.74 5.81 -4.43
N PHE A 12 -0.64 5.82 -5.76
CA PHE A 12 0.45 5.17 -6.48
C PHE A 12 1.82 5.73 -6.08
N ALA A 13 1.96 7.05 -5.98
CA ALA A 13 3.20 7.70 -5.58
C ALA A 13 3.63 7.28 -4.16
N GLY A 14 2.69 7.15 -3.21
CA GLY A 14 2.98 6.66 -1.86
C GLY A 14 3.55 5.24 -1.85
N VAL A 15 2.94 4.32 -2.62
CA VAL A 15 3.41 2.93 -2.73
C VAL A 15 4.73 2.84 -3.49
N ALA A 16 4.87 3.56 -4.61
CA ALA A 16 6.11 3.60 -5.38
C ALA A 16 7.29 4.12 -4.54
N TRP A 17 7.05 5.13 -3.70
CA TRP A 17 8.05 5.65 -2.77
C TRP A 17 8.45 4.64 -1.69
N ALA A 18 7.49 3.89 -1.15
CA ALA A 18 7.77 2.79 -0.22
C ALA A 18 8.65 1.71 -0.85
N ILE A 19 8.32 1.27 -2.06
CA ILE A 19 9.11 0.29 -2.82
C ILE A 19 10.53 0.82 -3.05
N TRP A 20 10.66 2.08 -3.48
CA TRP A 20 11.96 2.72 -3.68
C TRP A 20 12.79 2.72 -2.39
N LYS A 21 12.21 3.14 -1.27
CA LYS A 21 12.89 3.18 0.03
C LYS A 21 13.34 1.80 0.49
N ILE A 22 12.48 0.78 0.35
CA ILE A 22 12.81 -0.60 0.70
C ILE A 22 13.93 -1.14 -0.18
N ARG A 23 13.88 -0.91 -1.51
CA ARG A 23 14.99 -1.26 -2.41
C ARG A 23 16.31 -0.63 -1.99
N ASN A 24 16.32 0.66 -1.65
CA ASN A 24 17.52 1.35 -1.22
C ASN A 24 18.04 0.81 0.13
N LYS A 25 17.14 0.57 1.08
CA LYS A 25 17.47 -0.01 2.39
C LYS A 25 18.05 -1.42 2.25
N MET A 26 17.46 -2.26 1.40
CA MET A 26 18.00 -3.59 1.09
C MET A 26 19.39 -3.50 0.43
N ALA A 27 19.58 -2.59 -0.52
CA ALA A 27 20.85 -2.45 -1.23
C ALA A 27 22.00 -1.92 -0.34
N ILE A 28 21.71 -0.98 0.56
CA ILE A 28 22.71 -0.30 1.39
C ILE A 28 22.89 -1.00 2.74
N GLU A 29 21.79 -1.24 3.46
CA GLU A 29 21.80 -1.75 4.84
C GLU A 29 21.66 -3.27 4.91
N LYS A 30 21.42 -3.96 3.76
CA LYS A 30 21.13 -5.41 3.68
C LYS A 30 19.98 -5.86 4.58
N SER A 31 19.07 -4.94 4.89
CA SER A 31 17.85 -5.19 5.67
C SER A 31 16.70 -5.48 4.73
N PHE A 32 16.21 -6.72 4.78
CA PHE A 32 15.09 -7.20 3.97
C PHE A 32 13.78 -7.06 4.75
N VAL A 33 12.69 -6.82 4.02
CA VAL A 33 11.34 -6.87 4.58
C VAL A 33 10.97 -8.32 4.88
N ASN A 34 10.33 -8.56 6.02
CA ASN A 34 9.88 -9.88 6.46
C ASN A 34 8.54 -10.25 5.83
N ALA A 35 7.70 -9.26 5.50
CA ALA A 35 6.41 -9.48 4.87
C ALA A 35 6.08 -8.42 3.80
N PRO A 36 5.40 -8.80 2.70
CA PRO A 36 4.93 -7.84 1.70
C PRO A 36 4.01 -6.76 2.25
N SER A 37 3.27 -7.06 3.33
CA SER A 37 2.40 -6.11 4.02
C SER A 37 3.15 -4.91 4.58
N GLU A 38 4.42 -5.08 5.00
CA GLU A 38 5.26 -3.98 5.50
C GLU A 38 5.47 -2.89 4.45
N VAL A 39 5.55 -3.27 3.17
CA VAL A 39 5.66 -2.34 2.04
C VAL A 39 4.40 -1.48 1.94
N ILE A 40 3.24 -2.10 2.11
CA ILE A 40 1.96 -1.41 1.98
C ILE A 40 1.72 -0.50 3.19
N PHE A 41 2.01 -0.95 4.41
CA PHE A 41 1.94 -0.10 5.61
C PHE A 41 2.89 1.10 5.53
N LEU A 42 4.10 0.91 5.00
CA LEU A 42 5.02 2.00 4.74
C LEU A 42 4.47 2.99 3.70
N GLY A 43 3.85 2.48 2.63
CA GLY A 43 3.14 3.29 1.64
C GLY A 43 2.02 4.12 2.26
N LEU A 44 1.15 3.50 3.07
CA LEU A 44 0.06 4.18 3.79
C LEU A 44 0.60 5.27 4.73
N SER A 45 1.71 5.01 5.41
CA SER A 45 2.39 5.98 6.28
C SER A 45 2.85 7.21 5.50
N PHE A 46 3.35 7.04 4.27
CA PHE A 46 3.69 8.16 3.40
C PHE A 46 2.46 8.95 2.96
N LEU A 47 1.35 8.30 2.65
CA LEU A 47 0.11 8.98 2.27
C LEU A 47 -0.43 9.82 3.42
N GLN A 48 -0.39 9.30 4.65
CA GLN A 48 -0.75 10.06 5.86
C GLN A 48 0.20 11.24 6.06
N LYS A 49 1.51 11.04 5.89
CA LYS A 49 2.52 12.10 6.01
C LYS A 49 2.34 13.20 4.95
N TRP A 50 1.96 12.84 3.73
CA TRP A 50 1.80 13.76 2.60
C TRP A 50 0.38 14.30 2.45
N ARG A 51 -0.57 13.80 3.25
CA ARG A 51 -1.96 14.28 3.30
C ARG A 51 -2.09 15.81 3.35
N PRO A 52 -1.27 16.56 4.12
CA PRO A 52 -1.38 18.02 4.16
C PRO A 52 -1.14 18.70 2.80
N LEU A 53 -0.45 18.04 1.85
CA LEU A 53 -0.21 18.57 0.50
C LEU A 53 -1.46 18.53 -0.39
N LEU A 54 -2.47 17.75 -0.02
CA LEU A 54 -3.74 17.68 -0.74
C LEU A 54 -4.65 18.84 -0.34
N LYS A 55 -5.50 19.26 -1.29
CA LYS A 55 -6.62 20.16 -1.03
C LYS A 55 -7.61 19.51 -0.04
N GLU A 56 -8.28 20.33 0.77
CA GLU A 56 -9.15 19.89 1.86
C GLU A 56 -10.25 18.91 1.38
N ASP A 57 -10.83 19.16 0.20
CA ASP A 57 -11.87 18.32 -0.44
C ASP A 57 -11.40 16.89 -0.77
N LYS A 58 -10.09 16.66 -0.80
CA LYS A 58 -9.45 15.38 -1.14
C LYS A 58 -8.87 14.64 0.05
N ARG A 59 -8.65 15.33 1.17
CA ARG A 59 -8.05 14.74 2.39
C ARG A 59 -8.92 13.65 2.97
N SER A 60 -10.23 13.91 3.12
CA SER A 60 -11.18 12.93 3.66
C SER A 60 -11.22 11.63 2.84
N LYS A 61 -11.20 11.73 1.51
CA LYS A 61 -11.19 10.56 0.60
C LYS A 61 -9.92 9.72 0.74
N ILE A 62 -8.77 10.35 0.97
CA ILE A 62 -7.52 9.63 1.24
C ILE A 62 -7.56 8.98 2.61
N ASP A 63 -8.10 9.66 3.63
CA ASP A 63 -8.22 9.06 4.96
C ASP A 63 -9.11 7.81 4.94
N GLU A 64 -10.23 7.87 4.23
CA GLU A 64 -11.11 6.73 3.98
C GLU A 64 -10.37 5.60 3.23
N SER A 65 -9.65 5.94 2.15
CA SER A 65 -8.88 4.95 1.39
C SER A 65 -7.80 4.27 2.24
N VAL A 66 -7.07 5.04 3.05
CA VAL A 66 -6.04 4.53 3.95
C VAL A 66 -6.64 3.59 4.99
N ARG A 67 -7.79 3.97 5.58
CA ARG A 67 -8.52 3.11 6.53
C ARG A 67 -8.96 1.80 5.88
N MET A 68 -9.61 1.86 4.72
CA MET A 68 -10.08 0.68 4.00
C MET A 68 -8.94 -0.29 3.67
N ILE A 69 -7.80 0.22 3.18
CA ILE A 69 -6.65 -0.63 2.85
C ILE A 69 -6.04 -1.22 4.12
N SER A 70 -5.96 -0.44 5.21
CA SER A 70 -5.46 -0.92 6.50
C SER A 70 -6.35 -2.03 7.08
N ASP A 71 -7.66 -1.84 7.08
CA ASP A 71 -8.62 -2.83 7.56
C ASP A 71 -8.57 -4.10 6.70
N TRP A 72 -8.48 -3.95 5.38
CA TRP A 72 -8.31 -5.07 4.46
C TRP A 72 -7.01 -5.84 4.75
N LEU A 73 -5.89 -5.16 4.96
CA LEU A 73 -4.61 -5.78 5.31
C LEU A 73 -4.67 -6.56 6.62
N CYS A 74 -5.32 -6.00 7.64
CA CYS A 74 -5.46 -6.67 8.94
C CYS A 74 -6.34 -7.93 8.86
N ASN A 75 -7.31 -7.95 7.94
CA ASN A 75 -8.19 -9.10 7.72
C ASN A 75 -7.67 -10.05 6.62
N PHE A 76 -6.59 -9.71 5.94
CA PHE A 76 -6.00 -10.51 4.88
C PHE A 76 -5.31 -11.75 5.48
N SER A 77 -5.98 -12.90 5.42
CA SER A 77 -5.39 -14.19 5.80
C SER A 77 -4.63 -14.82 4.63
N PRO A 78 -3.30 -15.03 4.74
CA PRO A 78 -2.50 -15.68 3.69
C PRO A 78 -2.93 -17.13 3.40
N ALA A 79 -3.57 -17.79 4.38
CA ALA A 79 -3.95 -19.20 4.28
C ALA A 79 -5.04 -19.46 3.23
N GLY A 80 -5.95 -18.50 2.98
CA GLY A 80 -6.99 -18.65 1.96
C GLY A 80 -6.49 -18.47 0.53
N ALA A 81 -5.41 -17.71 0.33
CA ALA A 81 -4.84 -17.44 -0.99
C ALA A 81 -3.95 -18.58 -1.50
N LEU A 82 -3.26 -19.29 -0.61
CA LEU A 82 -2.41 -20.43 -0.96
C LEU A 82 -3.19 -21.71 -1.26
N LEU A 83 -4.41 -21.85 -0.72
CA LEU A 83 -5.27 -23.03 -0.95
C LEU A 83 -6.11 -22.94 -2.24
N SER A 84 -6.13 -21.79 -2.93
CA SER A 84 -6.81 -21.64 -4.22
C SER A 84 -5.88 -21.82 -5.42
N SER A 85 -4.61 -22.18 -5.19
CA SER A 85 -3.63 -22.54 -6.23
C SER A 85 -3.50 -24.06 -6.37
N ASP A 86 -4.63 -24.77 -6.36
CA ASP A 86 -4.71 -26.13 -6.87
C ASP A 86 -5.73 -26.18 -8.01
N VAL A 87 -5.46 -27.05 -8.99
CA VAL A 87 -6.02 -27.20 -10.35
C VAL A 87 -5.25 -26.41 -11.43
N GLY A 88 -4.57 -27.03 -12.41
CA GLY A 88 -4.78 -28.37 -12.96
C GLY A 88 -3.51 -29.10 -13.40
N GLU A 89 -3.56 -30.41 -13.20
CA GLU A 89 -2.72 -31.47 -13.72
C GLU A 89 -2.45 -31.35 -15.23
N ILE A 90 -1.21 -31.65 -15.64
CA ILE A 90 -0.90 -32.38 -16.87
C ILE A 90 0.36 -33.23 -16.65
#